data_AF-U6F7Z6-F1
#
_entry.id   AF-U6F7Z6-F1
#
_cell.length_a   1.000
_cell.length_b   1.000
_cell.length_c   1.000
_cell.angle_alpha   90.00
_cell.angle_beta   90.00
_cell.angle_gamma   90.00
#
_symmetry.space_group_name_H-M   'P 1'
#
loop_
_entity.id
_entity.type
_entity.pdbx_description
1 polymer ?
#
loop_
_entity_poly.entity_id
_entity_poly.type
_entity_poly.pdbx_seq_one_letter_code
_entity_poly.pdbx_strand_id
1 'polypeptide(L)'
;MVKTSDYPSFSYIRKRLIHSLIKYHETDENGIEYGKLGIINCVYFLNKRDNLFKKIYKQEFFDDLKYEVEKLIRRNIQNKTFLGIPEYQDKNIIYPNLMTGGAGAILYCLFCNDLGISQSTLLKQYDVPFMVNNGISYGIAGFILPLLLGLKYNKFHDIKIVKKILKRWEKYIQENFIENDGYWGWSSDQGLNIHDDIGSGNVGILMMLDIMSEVMNDERKRSTN
;
A
#
# COMPACT_ATOMS: atom_id res chain seq x y z
N MET A 1 25.30 21.05 17.73
CA MET A 1 24.26 20.16 18.28
C MET A 1 23.16 21.02 18.87
N VAL A 2 21.98 21.03 18.26
CA VAL A 2 20.79 21.67 18.86
C VAL A 2 20.44 20.88 20.12
N LYS A 3 20.34 21.55 21.27
CA LYS A 3 19.86 20.91 22.49
C LYS A 3 18.40 20.53 22.26
N THR A 4 18.11 19.24 22.26
CA THR A 4 16.76 18.66 22.12
C THR A 4 15.84 18.99 23.30
N SER A 5 16.28 19.79 24.27
CA SER A 5 15.53 20.21 25.47
C SER A 5 14.34 21.11 25.16
N ASP A 6 14.34 21.78 24.01
CA ASP A 6 13.29 22.76 23.65
C ASP A 6 12.17 22.12 22.80
N TYR A 7 12.29 20.82 22.48
CA TYR A 7 11.26 20.09 21.75
C TYR A 7 10.29 19.43 22.75
N PRO A 8 8.96 19.60 22.59
CA PRO A 8 7.99 18.98 23.49
C PRO A 8 8.19 17.47 23.56
N SER A 9 8.22 16.92 24.78
CA SER A 9 8.17 15.47 24.95
C SER A 9 6.78 14.97 24.57
N PHE A 10 6.64 14.44 23.35
CA PHE A 10 5.40 13.84 22.85
C PHE A 10 5.02 12.53 23.55
N SER A 11 5.72 12.12 24.62
CA SER A 11 5.46 10.87 25.34
C SER A 11 4.03 10.80 25.87
N TYR A 12 3.50 11.90 26.42
CA TYR A 12 2.12 11.97 26.89
C TYR A 12 1.11 11.88 25.74
N ILE A 13 1.35 12.62 24.65
CA ILE A 13 0.49 12.62 23.45
C ILE A 13 0.48 11.23 22.83
N ARG A 14 1.65 10.59 22.65
CA ARG A 14 1.78 9.22 22.14
C ARG A 14 1.02 8.22 23.01
N LYS A 15 1.14 8.31 24.33
CA LYS A 15 0.35 7.44 25.23
C LYS A 15 -1.14 7.64 25.00
N ARG A 16 -1.64 8.88 24.89
CA ARG A 16 -3.05 9.16 24.61
C ARG A 16 -3.49 8.60 23.26
N LEU A 17 -2.71 8.78 22.21
CA LEU A 17 -3.01 8.24 20.88
C LEU A 17 -3.12 6.70 20.88
N ILE A 18 -2.23 6.01 21.60
CA ILE A 18 -2.31 4.54 21.75
C ILE A 18 -3.60 4.11 22.46
N HIS A 19 -3.99 4.80 23.53
CA HIS A 19 -5.24 4.47 24.22
C HIS A 19 -6.47 4.79 23.36
N SER A 20 -6.44 5.89 22.60
CA SER A 20 -7.48 6.23 21.64
C SER A 20 -7.60 5.18 20.54
N LEU A 21 -6.48 4.71 20.00
CA LEU A 21 -6.48 3.63 19.01
C LEU A 21 -7.15 2.38 19.57
N ILE A 22 -6.76 1.91 20.76
CA ILE A 22 -7.36 0.72 21.37
C ILE A 22 -8.87 0.93 21.62
N LYS A 23 -9.28 2.12 22.05
CA LYS A 23 -10.68 2.39 22.41
C LYS A 23 -11.60 2.61 21.20
N TYR A 24 -11.07 3.13 20.09
CA TYR A 24 -11.86 3.61 18.95
C TYR A 24 -11.34 3.04 17.62
N HIS A 25 -10.96 1.77 17.60
CA HIS A 25 -10.43 1.11 16.39
C HIS A 25 -11.53 0.58 15.45
N GLU A 26 -12.79 0.55 15.90
CA GLU A 26 -13.91 0.09 15.09
C GLU A 26 -14.18 1.07 13.94
N THR A 27 -14.34 0.53 12.74
CA THR A 27 -14.63 1.27 11.51
C THR A 27 -15.32 0.34 10.51
N ASP A 28 -16.22 0.87 9.69
CA ASP A 28 -16.88 0.12 8.60
C ASP A 28 -16.06 0.13 7.30
N GLU A 29 -14.99 0.92 7.27
CA GLU A 29 -14.07 1.03 6.13
C GLU A 29 -13.01 -0.06 6.17
N ASN A 30 -12.66 -0.60 5.01
CA ASN A 30 -11.71 -1.71 4.93
C ASN A 30 -10.29 -1.26 4.57
N GLY A 31 -10.14 -0.08 3.94
CA GLY A 31 -8.90 0.42 3.35
C GLY A 31 -7.75 0.70 4.31
N ILE A 32 -6.60 1.10 3.74
CA ILE A 32 -5.44 1.59 4.48
C ILE A 32 -5.64 3.00 5.05
N GLU A 33 -6.32 3.88 4.32
CA GLU A 33 -6.37 5.31 4.70
C GLU A 33 -7.23 5.55 5.95
N TYR A 34 -8.44 5.02 5.96
CA TYR A 34 -9.44 5.24 7.03
C TYR A 34 -10.01 3.94 7.62
N GLY A 35 -9.48 2.79 7.19
CA GLY A 35 -10.11 1.50 7.43
C GLY A 35 -9.31 0.49 8.27
N LYS A 36 -9.89 -0.70 8.35
CA LYS A 36 -9.38 -1.86 9.11
C LYS A 36 -7.94 -2.23 8.74
N LEU A 37 -7.59 -2.16 7.44
CA LEU A 37 -6.23 -2.44 6.99
C LEU A 37 -5.23 -1.42 7.53
N GLY A 38 -5.57 -0.14 7.59
CA GLY A 38 -4.69 0.91 8.12
C GLY A 38 -4.36 0.67 9.59
N ILE A 39 -5.41 0.40 10.37
CA ILE A 39 -5.32 0.11 11.81
C ILE A 39 -4.48 -1.13 12.06
N ILE A 40 -4.77 -2.26 11.40
CA ILE A 40 -4.04 -3.51 11.67
C ILE A 40 -2.57 -3.44 11.21
N ASN A 41 -2.28 -2.73 10.11
CA ASN A 41 -0.90 -2.46 9.68
C ASN A 41 -0.16 -1.64 10.74
N CYS A 42 -0.77 -0.56 11.23
CA CYS A 42 -0.20 0.28 12.28
C CYS A 42 0.10 -0.52 13.56
N VAL A 43 -0.88 -1.29 14.04
CA VAL A 43 -0.75 -2.17 15.22
C VAL A 43 0.39 -3.17 15.03
N TYR A 44 0.53 -3.77 13.85
CA TYR A 44 1.61 -4.72 13.58
C TYR A 44 3.00 -4.08 13.75
N PHE A 45 3.23 -2.90 13.17
CA PHE A 45 4.52 -2.22 13.28
C PHE A 45 4.80 -1.69 14.69
N LEU A 46 3.79 -1.13 15.36
CA LEU A 46 3.90 -0.70 16.75
C LEU A 46 4.22 -1.90 17.66
N ASN A 47 3.51 -3.01 17.52
CA ASN A 47 3.78 -4.21 18.30
C ASN A 47 5.19 -4.77 18.06
N LYS A 48 5.78 -4.57 16.86
CA LYS A 48 7.18 -4.96 16.63
C LYS A 48 8.19 -4.01 17.26
N ARG A 49 7.98 -2.69 17.16
CA ARG A 49 9.03 -1.68 17.39
C ARG A 49 8.83 -0.81 18.63
N ASP A 50 7.65 -0.81 19.25
CA ASP A 50 7.27 0.14 20.29
C ASP A 50 7.11 -0.53 21.67
N ASN A 51 8.04 -0.27 22.59
CA ASN A 51 8.01 -0.84 23.95
C ASN A 51 6.85 -0.32 24.81
N LEU A 52 6.37 0.90 24.58
CA LEU A 52 5.22 1.44 25.29
C LEU A 52 3.95 0.76 24.82
N PHE A 53 3.80 0.62 23.49
CA PHE A 53 2.70 -0.10 22.89
C PHE A 53 2.66 -1.54 23.40
N LYS A 54 3.77 -2.29 23.34
CA LYS A 54 3.86 -3.67 23.86
C LYS A 54 3.40 -3.85 25.32
N LYS A 55 3.60 -2.84 26.17
CA LYS A 55 3.18 -2.88 27.59
C LYS A 55 1.68 -2.64 27.78
N ILE A 56 1.07 -1.87 26.89
CA ILE A 56 -0.35 -1.49 26.97
C ILE A 56 -1.20 -2.48 26.14
N TYR A 57 -0.64 -2.93 25.03
CA TYR A 57 -1.23 -3.82 24.06
C TYR A 57 -1.54 -5.18 24.66
N LYS A 58 -2.75 -5.66 24.38
CA LYS A 58 -3.13 -7.06 24.52
C LYS A 58 -3.65 -7.54 23.18
N GLN A 59 -3.25 -8.75 22.82
CA GLN A 59 -3.60 -9.38 21.54
C GLN A 59 -5.12 -9.36 21.30
N GLU A 60 -5.88 -9.66 22.36
CA GLU A 60 -7.36 -9.68 22.39
C GLU A 60 -8.02 -8.39 21.87
N PHE A 61 -7.37 -7.23 21.95
CA PHE A 61 -7.96 -5.96 21.51
C PHE A 61 -8.15 -5.85 20.00
N PHE A 62 -7.43 -6.64 19.20
CA PHE A 62 -7.45 -6.54 17.74
C PHE A 62 -7.65 -7.90 17.07
N ASP A 63 -7.99 -8.94 17.83
CA ASP A 63 -8.22 -10.27 17.27
C ASP A 63 -9.48 -10.30 16.38
N ASP A 64 -10.54 -9.59 16.78
CA ASP A 64 -11.73 -9.40 15.96
C ASP A 64 -11.39 -8.68 14.65
N LEU A 65 -10.66 -7.56 14.73
CA LEU A 65 -10.21 -6.82 13.55
C LEU A 65 -9.36 -7.67 12.60
N LYS A 66 -8.42 -8.45 13.16
CA LYS A 66 -7.58 -9.37 12.38
C LYS A 66 -8.42 -10.43 11.69
N TYR A 67 -9.38 -11.02 12.40
CA TYR A 67 -10.31 -12.01 11.85
C TYR A 67 -11.17 -11.40 10.73
N GLU A 68 -11.66 -10.19 10.90
CA GLU A 68 -12.44 -9.48 9.88
C GLU A 68 -11.62 -9.20 8.62
N VAL A 69 -10.38 -8.71 8.77
CA VAL A 69 -9.47 -8.48 7.63
C VAL A 69 -9.15 -9.79 6.91
N GLU A 70 -8.91 -10.87 7.65
CA GLU A 70 -8.68 -12.18 7.05
C GLU A 70 -9.90 -12.65 6.24
N LYS A 71 -11.10 -12.59 6.85
CA LYS A 71 -12.37 -12.95 6.20
C LYS A 71 -12.63 -12.09 4.96
N LEU A 72 -12.36 -10.79 5.05
CA LEU A 72 -12.49 -9.82 3.96
C LEU A 72 -11.59 -10.17 2.76
N ILE A 73 -10.32 -10.51 3.00
CA ILE A 73 -9.41 -10.85 1.92
C ILE A 73 -9.82 -12.19 1.31
N ARG A 74 -10.11 -13.21 2.14
CA ARG A 74 -10.47 -14.55 1.67
C ARG A 74 -11.78 -14.57 0.87
N ARG A 75 -12.82 -13.84 1.29
CA ARG A 75 -14.11 -13.80 0.56
C ARG A 75 -13.98 -13.20 -0.84
N ASN A 76 -12.95 -12.37 -1.07
CA ASN A 76 -12.67 -11.74 -2.36
C ASN A 76 -11.65 -12.51 -3.21
N ILE A 77 -11.37 -13.76 -2.85
CA ILE A 77 -10.64 -14.70 -3.70
C ILE A 77 -11.65 -15.57 -4.44
N GLN A 78 -11.64 -15.49 -5.76
CA GLN A 78 -12.47 -16.32 -6.65
C GLN A 78 -11.57 -17.09 -7.61
N ASN A 79 -11.77 -18.39 -7.76
CA ASN A 79 -10.98 -19.22 -8.68
C ASN A 79 -9.45 -19.04 -8.55
N LYS A 80 -8.95 -18.93 -7.32
CA LYS A 80 -7.53 -18.65 -7.01
C LYS A 80 -7.02 -17.31 -7.59
N THR A 81 -7.89 -16.31 -7.65
CA THR A 81 -7.58 -14.94 -8.05
C THR A 81 -8.12 -14.00 -6.99
N PHE A 82 -7.26 -13.18 -6.41
CA PHE A 82 -7.69 -12.10 -5.53
C PHE A 82 -8.11 -10.91 -6.39
N LEU A 83 -9.33 -10.42 -6.19
CA LEU A 83 -9.92 -9.34 -6.99
C LEU A 83 -9.69 -7.94 -6.40
N GLY A 84 -9.31 -7.88 -5.12
CA GLY A 84 -9.23 -6.66 -4.33
C GLY A 84 -10.22 -6.68 -3.16
N ILE A 85 -10.57 -5.51 -2.63
CA ILE A 85 -11.56 -5.38 -1.56
C ILE A 85 -12.53 -4.23 -1.83
N PRO A 86 -13.74 -4.27 -1.25
CA PRO A 86 -14.59 -3.10 -1.24
C PRO A 86 -14.11 -2.10 -0.20
N GLU A 87 -14.29 -0.81 -0.50
CA GLU A 87 -13.93 0.28 0.40
C GLU A 87 -14.70 0.20 1.73
N TYR A 88 -16.01 -0.07 1.66
CA TYR A 88 -16.91 -0.24 2.81
C TYR A 88 -17.42 -1.67 2.91
N GLN A 89 -17.76 -2.13 4.11
CA GLN A 89 -18.17 -3.51 4.37
C GLN A 89 -19.48 -3.93 3.67
N ASP A 90 -20.41 -2.99 3.50
CA ASP A 90 -21.75 -3.16 2.91
C ASP A 90 -21.77 -2.98 1.38
N LYS A 91 -20.70 -2.46 0.80
CA LYS A 91 -20.57 -2.25 -0.65
C LYS A 91 -20.01 -3.49 -1.35
N ASN A 92 -20.48 -3.71 -2.58
CA ASN A 92 -20.01 -4.79 -3.45
C ASN A 92 -19.01 -4.32 -4.53
N ILE A 93 -18.72 -3.02 -4.61
CA ILE A 93 -17.77 -2.48 -5.59
C ILE A 93 -16.36 -2.76 -5.09
N ILE A 94 -15.60 -3.52 -5.88
CA ILE A 94 -14.24 -3.92 -5.55
C ILE A 94 -13.24 -2.96 -6.19
N TYR A 95 -12.32 -2.45 -5.37
CA TYR A 95 -11.26 -1.55 -5.83
C TYR A 95 -9.90 -2.25 -5.79
N PRO A 96 -9.03 -2.03 -6.79
CA PRO A 96 -7.69 -2.58 -6.80
C PRO A 96 -6.65 -1.67 -6.15
N ASN A 97 -6.96 -0.38 -5.92
CA ASN A 97 -6.00 0.66 -5.52
C ASN A 97 -5.39 0.48 -4.12
N LEU A 98 -4.47 1.37 -3.73
CA LEU A 98 -3.72 1.30 -2.47
C LEU A 98 -4.57 1.70 -1.24
N MET A 99 -5.22 2.86 -1.28
CA MET A 99 -5.82 3.46 -0.10
C MET A 99 -7.09 2.77 0.34
N THR A 100 -7.94 2.36 -0.60
CA THR A 100 -9.26 1.78 -0.32
C THR A 100 -9.43 0.38 -0.88
N GLY A 101 -8.44 -0.11 -1.65
CA GLY A 101 -8.55 -1.33 -2.43
C GLY A 101 -7.55 -2.43 -2.09
N GLY A 102 -7.46 -3.37 -3.03
CA GLY A 102 -6.69 -4.61 -2.89
C GLY A 102 -5.19 -4.44 -2.75
N ALA A 103 -4.58 -3.40 -3.35
CA ALA A 103 -3.14 -3.20 -3.22
C ALA A 103 -2.73 -2.94 -1.76
N GLY A 104 -3.57 -2.28 -0.97
CA GLY A 104 -3.37 -2.14 0.47
C GLY A 104 -3.43 -3.49 1.21
N ALA A 105 -4.33 -4.39 0.80
CA ALA A 105 -4.41 -5.74 1.34
C ALA A 105 -3.16 -6.57 0.98
N ILE A 106 -2.65 -6.44 -0.25
CA ILE A 106 -1.41 -7.10 -0.67
C ILE A 106 -0.22 -6.58 0.14
N LEU A 107 -0.13 -5.28 0.40
CA LEU A 107 0.90 -4.70 1.27
C LEU A 107 0.86 -5.34 2.67
N TYR A 108 -0.33 -5.45 3.25
CA TYR A 108 -0.53 -6.15 4.53
C TYR A 108 -0.07 -7.61 4.47
N CYS A 109 -0.44 -8.35 3.42
CA CYS A 109 -0.05 -9.75 3.25
C CYS A 109 1.48 -9.93 3.15
N LEU A 110 2.18 -9.01 2.49
CA LEU A 110 3.63 -9.10 2.29
C LEU A 110 4.44 -8.74 3.54
N PHE A 111 3.97 -7.77 4.33
CA PHE A 111 4.76 -7.19 5.41
C PHE A 111 4.29 -7.57 6.81
N CYS A 112 3.02 -7.94 6.95
CA CYS A 112 2.40 -8.17 8.24
C CYS A 112 2.04 -9.64 8.44
N ASN A 113 1.15 -10.18 7.62
CA ASN A 113 0.62 -11.54 7.80
C ASN A 113 0.15 -12.10 6.45
N ASP A 114 0.78 -13.18 5.98
CA ASP A 114 0.50 -13.77 4.66
C ASP A 114 -0.87 -14.47 4.57
N LEU A 115 -1.54 -14.69 5.70
CA LEU A 115 -2.82 -15.41 5.81
C LEU A 115 -2.79 -16.80 5.14
N GLY A 116 -1.62 -17.41 4.95
CA GLY A 116 -1.47 -18.63 4.15
C GLY A 116 -1.97 -18.51 2.71
N ILE A 117 -2.11 -17.29 2.17
CA ILE A 117 -2.54 -17.05 0.78
C ILE A 117 -1.30 -17.07 -0.11
N SER A 118 -1.34 -17.84 -1.20
CA SER A 118 -0.20 -17.90 -2.12
C SER A 118 0.03 -16.55 -2.80
N GLN A 119 1.31 -16.17 -2.95
CA GLN A 119 1.68 -14.95 -3.68
C GLN A 119 1.15 -14.97 -5.12
N SER A 120 1.13 -16.14 -5.76
CA SER A 120 0.53 -16.30 -7.10
C SER A 120 -0.96 -15.93 -7.15
N THR A 121 -1.72 -16.16 -6.07
CA THR A 121 -3.14 -15.77 -5.99
C THR A 121 -3.29 -14.25 -5.88
N LEU A 122 -2.44 -13.61 -5.06
CA LEU A 122 -2.43 -12.15 -4.87
C LEU A 122 -1.96 -11.43 -6.14
N LEU A 123 -0.91 -11.92 -6.80
CA LEU A 123 -0.32 -11.29 -7.98
C LEU A 123 -1.26 -11.23 -9.19
N LYS A 124 -2.29 -12.08 -9.26
CA LYS A 124 -3.29 -12.02 -10.34
C LYS A 124 -4.19 -10.77 -10.26
N GLN A 125 -4.28 -10.10 -9.11
CA GLN A 125 -4.98 -8.81 -9.01
C GLN A 125 -4.42 -7.78 -10.01
N TYR A 126 -3.13 -7.90 -10.35
CA TYR A 126 -2.44 -6.99 -11.26
C TYR A 126 -2.76 -7.18 -12.73
N ASP A 127 -3.59 -8.17 -13.08
CA ASP A 127 -4.05 -8.40 -14.44
C ASP A 127 -5.34 -7.61 -14.75
N VAL A 128 -5.27 -6.28 -14.58
CA VAL A 128 -6.34 -5.36 -14.98
C VAL A 128 -5.97 -4.66 -16.30
N PRO A 129 -6.93 -4.41 -17.20
CA PRO A 129 -6.63 -3.90 -18.54
C PRO A 129 -6.09 -2.47 -18.53
N PHE A 130 -6.57 -1.62 -17.63
CA PHE A 130 -6.12 -0.24 -17.46
C PHE A 130 -6.52 0.29 -16.07
N MET A 131 -5.99 1.45 -15.70
CA MET A 131 -6.46 2.24 -14.56
C MET A 131 -6.51 3.70 -14.98
N VAL A 132 -7.58 4.41 -14.59
CA VAL A 132 -7.81 5.79 -15.03
C VAL A 132 -6.91 6.79 -14.28
N ASN A 133 -6.62 6.53 -13.01
CA ASN A 133 -5.82 7.42 -12.16
C ASN A 133 -4.35 6.94 -12.14
N ASN A 134 -3.40 7.87 -12.19
CA ASN A 134 -1.96 7.57 -12.18
C ASN A 134 -1.30 7.69 -10.79
N GLY A 135 -1.91 8.41 -9.85
CA GLY A 135 -1.33 8.74 -8.54
C GLY A 135 -1.17 7.57 -7.55
N ILE A 136 -0.62 7.88 -6.37
CA ILE A 136 -0.39 6.91 -5.28
C ILE A 136 -1.69 6.51 -4.57
N SER A 137 -2.61 7.43 -4.32
CA SER A 137 -3.74 7.12 -3.45
C SER A 137 -4.71 6.14 -4.14
N TYR A 138 -5.12 6.50 -5.35
CA TYR A 138 -6.18 5.79 -6.09
C TYR A 138 -5.74 5.28 -7.47
N GLY A 139 -4.49 5.52 -7.84
CA GLY A 139 -3.97 5.26 -9.17
C GLY A 139 -2.92 4.17 -9.27
N ILE A 140 -2.28 4.11 -10.43
CA ILE A 140 -1.33 3.06 -10.81
C ILE A 140 -0.08 3.09 -9.94
N ALA A 141 0.45 4.28 -9.63
CA ALA A 141 1.64 4.38 -8.80
C ALA A 141 1.41 3.70 -7.44
N GLY A 142 0.22 3.88 -6.86
CA GLY A 142 -0.20 3.22 -5.63
C GLY A 142 -0.45 1.74 -5.80
N PHE A 143 -1.14 1.38 -6.88
CA PHE A 143 -1.49 0.00 -7.20
C PHE A 143 -0.25 -0.90 -7.19
N ILE A 144 0.82 -0.47 -7.85
CA ILE A 144 2.07 -1.25 -7.97
C ILE A 144 3.07 -1.04 -6.83
N LEU A 145 2.84 -0.06 -5.95
CA LEU A 145 3.74 0.24 -4.82
C LEU A 145 4.01 -0.99 -3.92
N PRO A 146 3.04 -1.86 -3.56
CA PRO A 146 3.32 -3.06 -2.79
C PRO A 146 4.32 -4.01 -3.47
N LEU A 147 4.30 -4.10 -4.80
CA LEU A 147 5.22 -4.92 -5.57
C LEU A 147 6.64 -4.35 -5.50
N LEU A 148 6.77 -3.03 -5.66
CA LEU A 148 8.05 -2.33 -5.56
C LEU A 148 8.69 -2.49 -4.19
N LEU A 149 7.91 -2.21 -3.14
CA LEU A 149 8.37 -2.38 -1.76
C LEU A 149 8.67 -3.85 -1.47
N GLY A 150 7.84 -4.77 -1.95
CA GLY A 150 8.07 -6.20 -1.78
C GLY A 150 9.37 -6.67 -2.44
N LEU A 151 9.73 -6.15 -3.63
CA LEU A 151 11.05 -6.41 -4.22
C LEU A 151 12.18 -5.78 -3.41
N LYS A 152 12.06 -4.49 -3.07
CA LYS A 152 13.09 -3.75 -2.30
C LYS A 152 13.44 -4.42 -0.98
N TYR A 153 12.46 -5.06 -0.33
CA TYR A 153 12.60 -5.72 0.96
C TYR A 153 12.56 -7.26 0.89
N ASN A 154 12.84 -7.85 -0.28
CA ASN A 154 12.96 -9.30 -0.48
C ASN A 154 11.77 -10.12 0.05
N LYS A 155 10.54 -9.68 -0.25
CA LYS A 155 9.29 -10.31 0.20
C LYS A 155 8.71 -11.33 -0.78
N PHE A 156 9.23 -11.42 -2.00
CA PHE A 156 8.71 -12.32 -3.03
C PHE A 156 9.59 -13.54 -3.24
N HIS A 157 8.94 -14.69 -3.44
CA HIS A 157 9.61 -15.90 -3.89
C HIS A 157 9.80 -15.90 -5.42
N ASP A 158 8.77 -15.49 -6.17
CA ASP A 158 8.82 -15.43 -7.64
C ASP A 158 9.08 -13.99 -8.13
N ILE A 159 10.34 -13.59 -8.04
CA ILE A 159 10.80 -12.26 -8.49
C ILE A 159 10.55 -12.06 -9.99
N LYS A 160 10.62 -13.13 -10.81
CA LYS A 160 10.48 -13.03 -12.27
C LYS A 160 9.06 -12.59 -12.65
N ILE A 161 8.03 -13.18 -12.04
CA ILE A 161 6.64 -12.79 -12.28
C ILE A 161 6.41 -11.34 -11.85
N VAL A 162 6.91 -10.94 -10.68
CA VAL A 162 6.73 -9.57 -10.18
C VAL A 162 7.38 -8.55 -11.10
N LYS A 163 8.63 -8.79 -11.55
CA LYS A 163 9.31 -7.93 -12.51
C LYS A 163 8.57 -7.85 -13.86
N LYS A 164 7.95 -8.94 -14.32
CA LYS A 164 7.13 -8.93 -15.55
C LYS A 164 5.91 -8.02 -15.40
N ILE A 165 5.21 -8.10 -14.27
CA ILE A 165 4.06 -7.24 -13.96
C ILE A 165 4.51 -5.78 -13.91
N LEU A 166 5.62 -5.49 -13.23
CA LEU A 166 6.15 -4.14 -13.10
C LEU A 166 6.56 -3.53 -14.45
N LYS A 167 7.23 -4.30 -15.34
CA LYS A 167 7.57 -3.82 -16.70
C LYS A 167 6.32 -3.45 -17.52
N ARG A 168 5.22 -4.21 -17.38
CA ARG A 168 3.94 -3.88 -18.05
C ARG A 168 3.41 -2.53 -17.56
N TRP A 169 3.39 -2.32 -16.25
CA TRP A 169 2.85 -1.09 -15.65
C TRP A 169 3.78 0.12 -15.82
N GLU A 170 5.09 -0.08 -15.81
CA GLU A 170 6.08 0.94 -16.17
C GLU A 170 5.84 1.48 -17.58
N LYS A 171 5.69 0.57 -18.56
CA LYS A 171 5.35 0.94 -19.93
C LYS A 171 4.03 1.73 -19.99
N TYR A 172 3.00 1.26 -19.29
CA TYR A 172 1.71 1.95 -19.23
C TYR A 172 1.86 3.39 -18.70
N ILE A 173 2.59 3.57 -17.61
CA ILE A 173 2.80 4.89 -16.99
C ILE A 173 3.54 5.82 -17.96
N GLN A 174 4.56 5.33 -18.65
CA GLN A 174 5.29 6.11 -19.67
C GLN A 174 4.39 6.53 -20.84
N GLU A 175 3.52 5.63 -21.31
CA GLU A 175 2.58 5.91 -22.40
C GLU A 175 1.48 6.91 -22.01
N ASN A 176 1.20 7.08 -20.72
CA ASN A 176 0.21 8.03 -20.20
C ASN A 176 0.82 9.37 -19.73
N PHE A 177 2.11 9.61 -20.01
CA PHE A 177 2.71 10.91 -19.80
C PHE A 177 2.20 11.90 -20.84
N ILE A 178 1.82 13.09 -20.39
CA ILE A 178 1.23 14.15 -21.21
C ILE A 178 2.15 15.36 -21.18
N GLU A 179 2.41 15.88 -22.37
CA GLU A 179 2.98 17.20 -22.58
C GLU A 179 1.96 18.05 -23.32
N ASN A 180 1.36 19.03 -22.63
CA ASN A 180 0.40 19.95 -23.23
C ASN A 180 0.41 21.32 -22.52
N ASP A 181 0.37 22.41 -23.27
CA ASP A 181 0.19 23.79 -22.76
C ASP A 181 1.09 24.15 -21.56
N GLY A 182 2.37 23.73 -21.58
CA GLY A 182 3.34 23.99 -20.51
C GLY A 182 3.18 23.08 -19.28
N TYR A 183 2.26 22.11 -19.31
CA TYR A 183 2.16 21.03 -18.35
C TYR A 183 2.93 19.79 -18.83
N TRP A 184 3.74 19.23 -17.93
CA TRP A 184 4.49 17.98 -18.10
C TRP A 184 4.15 17.05 -16.95
N GLY A 185 3.44 15.96 -17.22
CA GLY A 185 3.05 15.05 -16.16
C GLY A 185 1.97 14.07 -16.54
N TRP A 186 1.30 13.52 -15.52
CA TRP A 186 0.22 12.58 -15.71
C TRP A 186 -1.12 13.21 -15.37
N SER A 187 -2.19 12.74 -15.99
CA SER A 187 -3.53 13.06 -15.51
C SER A 187 -3.72 12.44 -14.12
N SER A 188 -4.13 13.27 -13.18
CA SER A 188 -4.56 12.82 -11.86
C SER A 188 -6.05 13.06 -11.73
N ASP A 189 -6.71 12.11 -11.08
CA ASP A 189 -8.05 12.25 -10.50
C ASP A 189 -9.13 12.99 -11.33
N GLN A 190 -9.84 12.25 -12.20
CA GLN A 190 -11.14 12.60 -12.83
C GLN A 190 -11.45 14.10 -13.10
N GLY A 191 -10.47 14.89 -13.55
CA GLY A 191 -10.67 16.28 -13.96
C GLY A 191 -10.40 17.35 -12.90
N LEU A 192 -9.81 17.03 -11.76
CA LEU A 192 -9.18 18.03 -10.88
C LEU A 192 -7.73 18.22 -11.32
N ASN A 193 -7.36 19.46 -11.66
CA ASN A 193 -6.00 19.84 -12.09
C ASN A 193 -4.99 19.79 -10.91
N ILE A 194 -4.85 18.64 -10.25
CA ILE A 194 -3.90 18.42 -9.16
C ILE A 194 -2.60 17.87 -9.75
N HIS A 195 -1.65 18.76 -9.99
CA HIS A 195 -0.47 18.39 -10.77
C HIS A 195 0.69 17.88 -9.92
N ASP A 196 0.94 18.44 -8.73
CA ASP A 196 2.17 18.20 -7.97
C ASP A 196 1.94 17.71 -6.52
N ASP A 197 0.93 16.87 -6.33
CA ASP A 197 0.65 16.21 -5.04
C ASP A 197 1.29 14.82 -4.95
N ILE A 198 1.56 14.34 -3.73
CA ILE A 198 2.09 12.98 -3.51
C ILE A 198 1.01 11.91 -3.74
N GLY A 199 -0.24 12.17 -3.36
CA GLY A 199 -1.35 11.23 -3.46
C GLY A 199 -1.87 11.12 -4.88
N SER A 200 -2.02 12.23 -5.58
CA SER A 200 -2.64 12.26 -6.90
C SER A 200 -1.71 12.68 -8.03
N GLY A 201 -0.68 13.50 -7.77
CA GLY A 201 0.12 14.17 -8.81
C GLY A 201 1.47 13.54 -9.15
N ASN A 202 2.24 14.31 -9.92
CA ASN A 202 3.57 13.99 -10.44
C ASN A 202 4.56 13.57 -9.36
N VAL A 203 4.51 14.19 -8.18
CA VAL A 203 5.45 13.93 -7.07
C VAL A 203 5.39 12.46 -6.65
N GLY A 204 4.18 11.92 -6.45
CA GLY A 204 4.01 10.52 -6.08
C GLY A 204 4.45 9.55 -7.18
N ILE A 205 4.16 9.89 -8.43
CA ILE A 205 4.51 9.06 -9.59
C ILE A 205 6.04 9.03 -9.78
N LEU A 206 6.71 10.17 -9.65
CA LEU A 206 8.17 10.26 -9.71
C LEU A 206 8.83 9.48 -8.58
N MET A 207 8.32 9.56 -7.34
CA MET A 207 8.81 8.73 -6.23
C MET A 207 8.69 7.23 -6.55
N MET A 208 7.57 6.82 -7.14
CA MET A 208 7.36 5.43 -7.55
C MET A 208 8.34 5.01 -8.67
N LEU A 209 8.55 5.85 -9.68
CA LEU A 209 9.51 5.59 -10.77
C LEU A 209 10.96 5.51 -10.27
N ASP A 210 11.32 6.32 -9.28
CA ASP A 210 12.64 6.25 -8.64
C ASP A 210 12.85 4.88 -7.97
N ILE A 211 11.89 4.44 -7.14
CA ILE A 211 11.94 3.10 -6.51
C ILE A 211 11.94 2.00 -7.56
N MET A 212 11.15 2.14 -8.64
CA MET A 212 11.15 1.21 -9.78
C MET A 212 12.55 1.09 -10.36
N SER A 213 13.24 2.20 -10.60
CA SER A 213 14.60 2.20 -11.15
C SER A 213 15.58 1.45 -10.23
N GLU A 214 15.46 1.61 -8.90
CA GLU A 214 16.30 0.91 -7.94
C GLU A 214 16.11 -0.62 -8.00
N VAL A 215 14.85 -1.09 -8.00
CA VAL A 215 14.55 -2.53 -7.88
C VAL A 215 14.60 -3.28 -9.21
N MET A 216 14.52 -2.55 -10.33
CA MET A 216 14.55 -3.12 -11.67
C MET A 216 15.96 -3.21 -12.27
N ASN A 217 16.94 -2.44 -11.77
CA ASN A 217 18.28 -2.27 -12.36
C ASN A 217 19.27 -3.45 -12.24
N ASP A 218 18.80 -4.66 -11.96
CA ASP A 218 19.66 -5.80 -11.60
C ASP A 218 20.10 -6.71 -12.77
N GLU A 219 20.21 -6.21 -14.00
CA GLU A 219 20.69 -7.02 -15.15
C GLU A 219 21.86 -6.42 -15.96
N ARG A 220 22.33 -5.18 -15.69
CA ARG A 220 23.44 -4.58 -16.48
C ARG A 220 24.77 -4.38 -15.75
N LYS A 221 24.86 -4.63 -14.43
CA LYS A 221 26.11 -4.44 -13.66
C LYS A 221 26.83 -5.73 -13.24
N ARG A 222 26.35 -6.91 -13.64
CA ARG A 222 27.01 -8.20 -13.34
C ARG A 222 27.80 -8.81 -14.52
N SER A 223 27.89 -8.11 -15.65
CA SER A 223 28.67 -8.54 -16.82
C SER A 223 29.85 -7.59 -17.09
N THR A 224 30.68 -7.37 -16.07
CA THR A 224 32.06 -6.89 -16.23
C THR A 224 32.86 -7.48 -15.07
N ASN A 225 33.33 -8.71 -15.27
CA ASN A 225 34.54 -9.30 -14.71
C ASN A 225 34.88 -10.53 -15.53
#